data_AF-A0A7Y8LHV9-F1
#
_entry.id   AF-A0A7Y8LHV9-F1
#
_cell.length_a   1.000
_cell.length_b   1.000
_cell.length_c   1.000
_cell.angle_alpha   90.00
_cell.angle_beta   90.00
_cell.angle_gamma   90.00
#
_symmetry.space_group_name_H-M   'P 1'
#
loop_
_entity.id
_entity.type
_entity.pdbx_description
1 polymer ?
#
loop_
_entity_poly.entity_id
_entity_poly.type
_entity_poly.pdbx_seq_one_letter_code
_entity_poly.pdbx_strand_id
1 'polypeptide(L)'
;MALLLMLQSAPLAEARQAMARGDYAAARSAINRALAASAADPAARFLSGFLFYLENELPRAITELQLAAKLNPKDSRARLYLALSLESAGRMMEAETEYKAAVSLADSDPKGDPETHLAYARYEMVTGDLDGAAELIGRALKIAPKSRDAHFEHARLLLRLDKPQEAAEAAATALECAPGGIPEAQVRYVLSRARSLAADSSNKR
;
A
#
# COMPACT_ATOMS: atom_id res chain seq x y z
N MET A 1 -31.27 -22.01 0.96
CA MET A 1 -30.79 -20.61 1.01
C MET A 1 -29.26 -20.49 1.01
N ALA A 2 -28.49 -21.40 1.63
CA ALA A 2 -27.02 -21.37 1.62
C ALA A 2 -26.36 -21.62 0.25
N LEU A 3 -26.96 -22.44 -0.63
CA LEU A 3 -26.40 -22.76 -1.97
C LEU A 3 -26.36 -21.54 -2.90
N LEU A 4 -27.33 -20.63 -2.78
CA LEU A 4 -27.41 -19.38 -3.55
C LEU A 4 -26.32 -18.38 -3.10
N LEU A 5 -25.96 -18.38 -1.82
CA LEU A 5 -24.89 -17.53 -1.28
C LEU A 5 -23.49 -18.01 -1.70
N MET A 6 -23.28 -19.32 -1.90
CA MET A 6 -22.01 -19.84 -2.41
C MET A 6 -21.78 -19.51 -3.89
N LEU A 7 -22.85 -19.42 -4.70
CA LEU A 7 -22.76 -19.04 -6.11
C LEU A 7 -22.47 -17.54 -6.30
N GLN A 8 -22.86 -16.68 -5.36
CA GLN A 8 -22.61 -15.23 -5.44
C GLN A 8 -21.16 -14.85 -5.12
N SER A 9 -20.43 -15.64 -4.31
CA SER A 9 -19.03 -15.36 -3.94
C SER A 9 -18.00 -16.01 -4.87
N ALA A 10 -18.41 -16.99 -5.68
CA ALA A 10 -17.52 -17.71 -6.60
C ALA A 10 -16.79 -16.79 -7.60
N PRO A 11 -17.45 -15.83 -8.28
CA PRO A 11 -16.76 -15.00 -9.26
C PRO A 11 -15.71 -14.06 -8.62
N LEU A 12 -15.94 -13.59 -7.39
CA LEU A 12 -14.98 -12.73 -6.69
C LEU A 12 -13.76 -13.52 -6.19
N ALA A 13 -13.95 -14.78 -5.80
CA ALA A 13 -12.83 -15.66 -5.44
C ALA A 13 -11.98 -15.99 -6.68
N GLU A 14 -12.62 -16.33 -7.79
CA GLU A 14 -11.96 -16.55 -9.09
C GLU A 14 -11.18 -15.30 -9.53
N ALA A 15 -11.78 -14.11 -9.42
CA ALA A 15 -11.13 -12.85 -9.74
C ALA A 15 -9.84 -12.66 -8.94
N ARG A 16 -9.88 -12.81 -7.61
CA ARG A 16 -8.70 -12.68 -6.75
C ARG A 16 -7.61 -13.67 -7.11
N GLN A 17 -7.97 -14.93 -7.38
CA GLN A 17 -7.01 -15.95 -7.78
C GLN A 17 -6.39 -15.64 -9.15
N ALA A 18 -7.18 -15.16 -10.11
CA ALA A 18 -6.70 -14.74 -11.41
C ALA A 18 -5.74 -13.55 -11.30
N MET A 19 -6.07 -12.54 -10.48
CA MET A 19 -5.18 -11.40 -10.19
C MET A 19 -3.86 -11.86 -9.54
N ALA A 20 -3.91 -12.79 -8.60
CA ALA A 20 -2.71 -13.35 -7.97
C ALA A 20 -1.79 -14.09 -8.95
N ARG A 21 -2.35 -14.63 -10.05
CA ARG A 21 -1.59 -15.25 -11.15
C ARG A 21 -1.17 -14.26 -12.24
N GLY A 22 -1.58 -12.99 -12.15
CA GLY A 22 -1.39 -12.00 -13.22
C GLY A 22 -2.32 -12.19 -14.43
N ASP A 23 -3.33 -13.07 -14.34
CA ASP A 23 -4.31 -13.29 -15.41
C ASP A 23 -5.43 -12.23 -15.31
N TYR A 24 -5.12 -11.02 -15.77
CA TYR A 24 -6.02 -9.87 -15.71
C TYR A 24 -7.25 -10.03 -16.61
N ALA A 25 -7.15 -10.81 -17.69
CA ALA A 25 -8.28 -11.11 -18.55
C ALA A 25 -9.32 -12.00 -17.83
N ALA A 26 -8.88 -13.08 -17.18
CA ALA A 26 -9.77 -13.91 -16.38
C ALA A 26 -10.33 -13.16 -15.17
N ALA A 27 -9.51 -12.34 -14.52
CA ALA A 27 -9.95 -11.49 -13.41
C ALA A 27 -11.09 -10.56 -13.84
N ARG A 28 -10.91 -9.85 -14.96
CA ARG A 28 -11.93 -8.95 -15.53
C ARG A 28 -13.22 -9.68 -15.86
N SER A 29 -13.14 -10.86 -16.48
CA SER A 29 -14.31 -11.67 -16.82
C SER A 29 -15.10 -12.07 -15.56
N ALA A 30 -14.39 -12.50 -14.50
CA ALA A 30 -15.02 -12.88 -13.24
C ALA A 30 -15.63 -11.69 -12.49
N ILE A 31 -14.96 -10.53 -12.48
CA ILE A 31 -15.48 -9.27 -11.93
C ILE A 31 -16.75 -8.83 -12.68
N ASN A 32 -16.74 -8.88 -14.02
CA ASN A 32 -17.90 -8.52 -14.84
C ASN A 32 -19.11 -9.41 -14.54
N ARG A 33 -18.91 -10.72 -14.32
CA ARG A 33 -19.99 -11.61 -13.89
C ARG A 33 -20.53 -11.24 -12.51
N ALA A 34 -19.67 -10.89 -11.56
CA ALA A 34 -20.12 -10.43 -10.25
C ALA A 34 -20.95 -9.14 -10.36
N LEU A 35 -20.49 -8.16 -11.15
CA LEU A 35 -21.19 -6.90 -11.37
C LEU A 35 -22.49 -7.06 -12.17
N ALA A 36 -22.57 -8.06 -13.06
CA ALA A 36 -23.82 -8.40 -13.75
C ALA A 36 -24.87 -8.99 -12.77
N ALA A 37 -24.42 -9.75 -11.77
CA ALA A 37 -25.29 -10.27 -10.72
C ALA A 37 -25.72 -9.18 -9.72
N SER A 38 -24.80 -8.28 -9.37
CA SER A 38 -25.07 -7.12 -8.51
C SER A 38 -24.16 -5.95 -8.87
N ALA A 39 -24.72 -4.96 -9.57
CA ALA A 39 -23.98 -3.78 -9.99
C ALA A 39 -23.51 -2.90 -8.82
N ALA A 40 -24.08 -3.07 -7.62
CA ALA A 40 -23.75 -2.31 -6.41
C ALA A 40 -23.00 -3.16 -5.36
N ASP A 41 -22.40 -4.29 -5.76
CA ASP A 41 -21.55 -5.07 -4.86
C ASP A 41 -20.24 -4.31 -4.56
N PRO A 42 -19.99 -3.87 -3.30
CA PRO A 42 -18.79 -3.11 -2.95
C PRO A 42 -17.49 -3.89 -3.18
N ALA A 43 -17.50 -5.23 -2.98
CA ALA A 43 -16.31 -6.04 -3.17
C ALA A 43 -16.00 -6.24 -4.67
N ALA A 44 -17.03 -6.36 -5.51
CA ALA A 44 -16.86 -6.41 -6.95
C ALA A 44 -16.33 -5.07 -7.50
N ARG A 45 -16.89 -3.94 -7.02
CA ARG A 45 -16.41 -2.59 -7.37
C ARG A 45 -14.98 -2.34 -6.92
N PHE A 46 -14.63 -2.76 -5.70
CA PHE A 46 -13.25 -2.71 -5.23
C PHE A 46 -12.31 -3.50 -6.13
N LEU A 47 -12.63 -4.75 -6.47
CA LEU A 47 -11.78 -5.58 -7.33
C LEU A 47 -11.67 -5.02 -8.75
N SER A 48 -12.74 -4.42 -9.29
CA SER A 48 -12.69 -3.72 -10.58
C SER A 48 -11.74 -2.54 -10.53
N GLY A 49 -11.86 -1.70 -9.49
CA GLY A 49 -10.99 -0.55 -9.30
C GLY A 49 -9.53 -0.91 -9.06
N PHE A 50 -9.28 -1.95 -8.25
CA PHE A 50 -7.95 -2.49 -8.03
C PHE A 50 -7.34 -3.07 -9.31
N LEU A 51 -8.12 -3.76 -10.15
CA LEU A 51 -7.64 -4.24 -11.43
C LEU A 51 -7.24 -3.09 -12.37
N PHE A 52 -8.06 -2.03 -12.47
CA PHE A 52 -7.69 -0.85 -13.24
C PHE A 52 -6.44 -0.14 -12.71
N TYR A 53 -6.24 -0.13 -11.39
CA TYR A 53 -5.01 0.38 -10.79
C TYR A 53 -3.78 -0.44 -11.25
N LEU A 54 -3.86 -1.77 -11.23
CA LEU A 54 -2.78 -2.64 -11.70
C LEU A 54 -2.48 -2.46 -13.20
N GLU A 55 -3.50 -2.17 -14.00
CA GLU A 55 -3.38 -1.90 -15.44
C GLU A 55 -3.00 -0.44 -15.75
N ASN A 56 -2.79 0.39 -14.71
CA ASN A 56 -2.52 1.82 -14.82
C ASN A 56 -3.61 2.62 -15.57
N GLU A 57 -4.86 2.12 -15.58
CA GLU A 57 -6.04 2.82 -16.09
C GLU A 57 -6.63 3.73 -14.99
N LEU A 58 -5.84 4.72 -14.55
CA LEU A 58 -6.11 5.52 -13.36
C LEU A 58 -7.50 6.18 -13.31
N PRO A 59 -8.05 6.78 -14.40
CA PRO A 59 -9.38 7.38 -14.35
C PRO A 59 -10.50 6.38 -14.01
N ARG A 60 -10.38 5.13 -14.51
CA ARG A 60 -11.35 4.06 -14.23
C ARG A 60 -11.14 3.48 -12.84
N ALA A 61 -9.88 3.33 -12.41
CA ALA A 61 -9.54 2.93 -11.04
C ALA A 61 -10.20 3.88 -10.04
N ILE A 62 -9.98 5.18 -10.20
CA ILE A 62 -10.57 6.23 -9.34
C ILE A 62 -12.10 6.10 -9.30
N THR A 63 -12.75 5.97 -10.46
CA THR A 63 -14.22 5.89 -10.53
C THR A 63 -14.76 4.67 -9.77
N GLU A 64 -14.20 3.48 -10.02
CA GLU A 64 -14.66 2.24 -9.38
C GLU A 64 -14.32 2.20 -7.88
N LEU A 65 -13.17 2.74 -7.47
CA LEU A 65 -12.75 2.79 -6.07
C LEU A 65 -13.58 3.82 -5.27
N GLN A 66 -13.95 4.96 -5.87
CA GLN A 66 -14.90 5.90 -5.28
C GLN A 66 -16.26 5.25 -5.05
N LEU A 67 -16.76 4.48 -6.03
CA LEU A 67 -18.00 3.72 -5.87
C LEU A 67 -17.86 2.66 -4.76
N ALA A 68 -16.76 1.91 -4.72
CA ALA A 68 -16.50 0.92 -3.69
C ALA A 68 -16.46 1.55 -2.28
N ALA A 69 -15.75 2.66 -2.11
CA ALA A 69 -15.66 3.39 -0.85
C ALA A 69 -17.00 4.01 -0.42
N LYS A 70 -17.85 4.40 -1.37
CA LYS A 70 -19.22 4.87 -1.08
C LYS A 70 -20.13 3.72 -0.65
N LEU A 71 -20.03 2.56 -1.30
CA LEU A 71 -20.86 1.39 -1.02
C LEU A 71 -20.45 0.68 0.27
N ASN A 72 -19.16 0.69 0.61
CA ASN A 72 -18.64 0.20 1.88
C ASN A 72 -17.66 1.21 2.50
N PRO A 73 -18.16 2.18 3.29
CA PRO A 73 -17.33 3.22 3.90
C PRO A 73 -16.28 2.72 4.91
N LYS A 74 -16.36 1.46 5.34
CA LYS A 74 -15.42 0.85 6.30
C LYS A 74 -14.31 0.03 5.64
N ASP A 75 -14.29 -0.08 4.31
CA ASP A 75 -13.22 -0.78 3.61
C ASP A 75 -12.00 0.13 3.45
N SER A 76 -11.00 -0.02 4.35
CA SER A 76 -9.75 0.74 4.29
C SER A 76 -9.02 0.53 2.96
N ARG A 77 -9.14 -0.64 2.34
CA ARG A 77 -8.45 -0.96 1.08
C ARG A 77 -8.99 -0.12 -0.07
N ALA A 78 -10.31 0.10 -0.14
CA ALA A 78 -10.90 0.93 -1.17
C ALA A 78 -10.38 2.38 -1.08
N ARG A 79 -10.26 2.92 0.14
CA ARG A 79 -9.67 4.23 0.41
C ARG A 79 -8.18 4.27 0.05
N LEU A 80 -7.41 3.26 0.45
CA LEU A 80 -5.99 3.16 0.16
C LEU A 80 -5.71 3.15 -1.35
N TYR A 81 -6.36 2.26 -2.10
CA TYR A 81 -6.14 2.18 -3.54
C TYR A 81 -6.68 3.39 -4.28
N LEU A 82 -7.73 4.06 -3.75
CA LEU A 82 -8.18 5.32 -4.29
C LEU A 82 -7.11 6.41 -4.12
N ALA A 83 -6.51 6.50 -2.92
CA ALA A 83 -5.40 7.41 -2.65
C ALA A 83 -4.21 7.17 -3.59
N LEU A 84 -3.77 5.91 -3.74
CA LEU A 84 -2.69 5.52 -4.65
C LEU A 84 -2.99 5.87 -6.12
N SER A 85 -4.25 5.67 -6.55
CA SER A 85 -4.67 6.00 -7.92
C SER A 85 -4.73 7.52 -8.14
N LEU A 86 -5.15 8.29 -7.14
CA LEU A 86 -5.17 9.75 -7.17
C LEU A 86 -3.76 10.34 -7.17
N GLU A 87 -2.86 9.80 -6.35
CA GLU A 87 -1.44 10.17 -6.33
C GLU A 87 -0.79 9.95 -7.69
N SER A 88 -0.99 8.75 -8.26
CA SER A 88 -0.47 8.40 -9.60
C SER A 88 -1.04 9.31 -10.70
N ALA A 89 -2.24 9.85 -10.50
CA ALA A 89 -2.89 10.79 -11.41
C ALA A 89 -2.49 12.27 -11.14
N GLY A 90 -1.60 12.54 -10.18
CA GLY A 90 -1.16 13.89 -9.81
C GLY A 90 -2.15 14.68 -8.96
N ARG A 91 -3.24 14.04 -8.48
CA ARG A 91 -4.30 14.68 -7.69
C ARG A 91 -3.97 14.64 -6.19
N MET A 92 -2.88 15.31 -5.82
CA MET A 92 -2.22 15.15 -4.52
C MET A 92 -3.12 15.46 -3.31
N MET A 93 -3.84 16.59 -3.31
CA MET A 93 -4.73 16.94 -2.18
C MET A 93 -5.86 15.92 -1.95
N GLU A 94 -6.39 15.35 -3.04
CA GLU A 94 -7.42 14.32 -2.95
C GLU A 94 -6.82 12.99 -2.48
N ALA A 95 -5.61 12.65 -2.94
CA ALA A 95 -4.88 11.48 -2.46
C ALA A 95 -4.65 11.55 -0.95
N GLU A 96 -4.18 12.68 -0.43
CA GLU A 96 -3.95 12.89 1.01
C GLU A 96 -5.23 12.67 1.83
N THR A 97 -6.36 13.20 1.35
CA THR A 97 -7.66 13.02 2.01
C THR A 97 -8.02 11.55 2.14
N GLU A 98 -7.80 10.77 1.08
CA GLU A 98 -8.12 9.34 1.04
C GLU A 98 -7.10 8.51 1.84
N TYR A 99 -5.83 8.90 1.88
CA TYR A 99 -4.82 8.29 2.74
C TYR A 99 -5.16 8.45 4.22
N LYS A 100 -5.51 9.67 4.66
CA LYS A 100 -5.93 9.93 6.05
C LYS A 100 -7.14 9.09 6.43
N ALA A 101 -8.12 8.97 5.52
CA ALA A 101 -9.29 8.11 5.73
C ALA A 101 -8.90 6.62 5.83
N ALA A 102 -8.00 6.14 4.97
CA ALA A 102 -7.51 4.75 4.99
C ALA A 102 -6.80 4.42 6.30
N VAL A 103 -5.87 5.28 6.75
CA VAL A 103 -5.15 5.10 8.03
C VAL A 103 -6.10 5.17 9.22
N SER A 104 -7.05 6.11 9.24
CA SER A 104 -8.04 6.17 10.31
C SER A 104 -8.87 4.88 10.44
N LEU A 105 -9.20 4.23 9.32
CA LEU A 105 -9.89 2.94 9.33
C LEU A 105 -8.95 1.82 9.77
N ALA A 106 -7.70 1.81 9.32
CA ALA A 106 -6.68 0.84 9.72
C ALA A 106 -6.39 0.89 11.23
N ASP A 107 -6.32 2.08 11.81
CA ASP A 107 -6.14 2.29 13.26
C ASP A 107 -7.33 1.80 14.08
N SER A 108 -8.53 1.77 13.48
CA SER A 108 -9.74 1.26 14.12
C SER A 108 -9.87 -0.27 14.07
N ASP A 109 -9.12 -0.95 13.19
CA ASP A 109 -9.08 -2.41 13.12
C ASP A 109 -8.07 -2.94 14.15
N PRO A 110 -8.47 -3.79 15.11
CA PRO A 110 -7.55 -4.39 16.08
C PRO A 110 -6.39 -5.18 15.46
N LYS A 111 -6.55 -5.68 14.24
CA LYS A 111 -5.47 -6.37 13.52
C LYS A 111 -4.40 -5.40 13.02
N GLY A 112 -4.75 -4.14 12.82
CA GLY A 112 -3.94 -3.15 12.14
C GLY A 112 -3.69 -3.49 10.67
N ASP A 113 -3.17 -2.51 9.95
CA ASP A 113 -2.71 -2.70 8.57
C ASP A 113 -1.40 -1.93 8.36
N PRO A 114 -0.23 -2.60 8.44
CA PRO A 114 1.05 -1.92 8.26
C PRO A 114 1.24 -1.40 6.83
N GLU A 115 0.63 -2.02 5.82
CA GLU A 115 0.79 -1.62 4.42
C GLU A 115 0.12 -0.27 4.15
N THR A 116 -1.07 -0.05 4.71
CA THR A 116 -1.78 1.24 4.62
C THR A 116 -0.94 2.36 5.23
N HIS A 117 -0.32 2.13 6.39
CA HIS A 117 0.58 3.10 7.03
C HIS A 117 1.82 3.40 6.19
N LEU A 118 2.47 2.37 5.64
CA LEU A 118 3.67 2.55 4.81
C LEU A 118 3.37 3.27 3.49
N ALA A 119 2.21 3.02 2.88
CA ALA A 119 1.79 3.73 1.68
C ALA A 119 1.64 5.23 1.95
N TYR A 120 0.95 5.60 3.04
CA TYR A 120 0.83 7.00 3.39
C TYR A 120 2.17 7.62 3.82
N ALA A 121 3.02 6.88 4.52
CA ALA A 121 4.36 7.35 4.87
C ALA A 121 5.21 7.68 3.63
N ARG A 122 5.12 6.85 2.57
CA ARG A 122 5.78 7.14 1.29
C ARG A 122 5.25 8.44 0.66
N TYR A 123 3.94 8.65 0.69
CA TYR A 123 3.33 9.88 0.22
C TYR A 123 3.87 11.09 1.01
N GLU A 124 3.85 11.03 2.34
CA GLU A 124 4.33 12.13 3.19
C GLU A 124 5.83 12.38 3.03
N MET A 125 6.60 11.32 2.78
CA MET A 125 7.97 11.49 2.35
C MET A 125 8.03 12.31 1.05
N VAL A 126 7.32 11.94 0.00
CA VAL A 126 7.37 12.67 -1.28
C VAL A 126 6.93 14.14 -1.15
N THR A 127 5.90 14.42 -0.34
CA THR A 127 5.38 15.78 -0.11
C THR A 127 6.24 16.61 0.85
N GLY A 128 7.10 15.96 1.63
CA GLY A 128 8.10 16.62 2.48
C GLY A 128 7.79 16.63 3.98
N ASP A 129 6.65 16.05 4.41
CA ASP A 129 6.36 15.86 5.83
C ASP A 129 7.10 14.63 6.38
N LEU A 130 8.36 14.84 6.75
CA LEU A 130 9.21 13.77 7.30
C LEU A 130 8.74 13.32 8.68
N ASP A 131 8.15 14.22 9.48
CA ASP A 131 7.69 13.91 10.83
C ASP A 131 6.43 13.03 10.77
N GLY A 132 5.46 13.40 9.91
CA GLY A 132 4.29 12.57 9.64
C GLY A 132 4.67 11.19 9.10
N ALA A 133 5.63 11.11 8.18
CA ALA A 133 6.16 9.84 7.71
C ALA A 133 6.80 8.99 8.82
N ALA A 134 7.53 9.62 9.75
CA ALA A 134 8.15 8.93 10.89
C ALA A 134 7.09 8.28 11.80
N GLU A 135 6.01 9.01 12.11
CA GLU A 135 4.91 8.48 12.90
C GLU A 135 4.25 7.27 12.24
N LEU A 136 3.96 7.38 10.94
CA LEU A 136 3.31 6.33 10.17
C LEU A 136 4.19 5.06 10.07
N ILE A 137 5.49 5.22 9.81
CA ILE A 137 6.44 4.10 9.81
C ILE A 137 6.53 3.46 11.21
N GLY A 138 6.54 4.27 12.27
CA GLY A 138 6.51 3.79 13.65
C GLY A 138 5.27 2.93 13.95
N ARG A 139 4.09 3.35 13.48
CA ARG A 139 2.85 2.54 13.59
C ARG A 139 2.95 1.23 12.83
N ALA A 140 3.47 1.26 11.59
CA ALA A 140 3.68 0.06 10.79
C ALA A 140 4.63 -0.93 11.48
N LEU A 141 5.74 -0.45 12.05
CA LEU A 141 6.70 -1.26 12.81
C LEU A 141 6.11 -1.81 14.12
N LYS A 142 5.20 -1.08 14.77
CA LYS A 142 4.48 -1.58 15.95
C LYS A 142 3.55 -2.74 15.61
N ILE A 143 2.88 -2.68 14.45
CA ILE A 143 1.98 -3.76 13.97
C ILE A 143 2.80 -4.95 13.48
N ALA A 144 3.85 -4.71 12.69
CA ALA A 144 4.69 -5.74 12.09
C ALA A 144 6.19 -5.47 12.33
N PRO A 145 6.73 -5.81 13.53
CA PRO A 145 8.13 -5.51 13.88
C PRO A 145 9.18 -6.20 12.99
N LYS A 146 8.80 -7.28 12.30
CA LYS A 146 9.65 -8.05 11.38
C LYS A 146 9.32 -7.80 9.90
N SER A 147 8.70 -6.66 9.59
CA SER A 147 8.41 -6.27 8.21
C SER A 147 9.66 -5.71 7.54
N ARG A 148 10.15 -6.40 6.51
CA ARG A 148 11.24 -5.89 5.65
C ARG A 148 10.89 -4.52 5.07
N ASP A 149 9.67 -4.39 4.56
CA ASP A 149 9.20 -3.19 3.89
C ASP A 149 9.16 -2.00 4.87
N ALA A 150 8.76 -2.22 6.13
CA ALA A 150 8.76 -1.17 7.14
C ALA A 150 10.18 -0.70 7.52
N HIS A 151 11.11 -1.64 7.74
CA HIS A 151 12.52 -1.29 8.01
C HIS A 151 13.20 -0.62 6.82
N PHE A 152 12.83 -1.01 5.60
CA PHE A 152 13.31 -0.37 4.38
C PHE A 152 12.85 1.09 4.26
N GLU A 153 11.55 1.37 4.47
CA GLU A 153 11.06 2.75 4.45
C GLU A 153 11.64 3.58 5.61
N HIS A 154 11.83 2.98 6.78
CA HIS A 154 12.51 3.63 7.90
C HIS A 154 13.95 4.05 7.53
N ALA A 155 14.71 3.18 6.89
CA ALA A 155 16.05 3.51 6.40
C ALA A 155 16.04 4.66 5.38
N ARG A 156 15.06 4.67 4.46
CA ARG A 156 14.91 5.76 3.48
C ARG A 156 14.54 7.09 4.14
N LEU A 157 13.68 7.08 5.15
CA LEU A 157 13.36 8.26 5.95
C LEU A 157 14.60 8.79 6.67
N LEU A 158 15.36 7.92 7.33
CA LEU A 158 16.57 8.30 8.08
C LEU A 158 17.63 8.92 7.16
N LEU A 159 17.77 8.44 5.92
CA LEU A 159 18.62 9.09 4.91
C LEU A 159 18.17 10.52 4.57
N ARG A 160 16.85 10.78 4.57
CA ARG A 160 16.31 12.12 4.31
C ARG A 160 16.41 13.06 5.51
N LEU A 161 16.47 12.49 6.71
CA LEU A 161 16.73 13.21 7.96
C LEU A 161 18.24 13.43 8.22
N ASP A 162 19.11 13.09 7.26
CA ASP A 162 20.58 13.17 7.39
C ASP A 162 21.14 12.36 8.58
N LYS A 163 20.54 11.17 8.81
CA LYS A 163 20.95 10.20 9.84
C LYS A 163 21.48 8.91 9.21
N PRO A 164 22.63 8.95 8.52
CA PRO A 164 23.09 7.83 7.72
C PRO A 164 23.54 6.60 8.53
N GLN A 165 24.01 6.77 9.77
CA GLN A 165 24.33 5.64 10.66
C GLN A 165 23.07 4.84 11.03
N GLU A 166 22.06 5.51 11.56
CA GLU A 166 20.76 4.90 11.89
C GLU A 166 20.11 4.27 10.64
N ALA A 167 20.23 4.93 9.48
CA ALA A 167 19.72 4.38 8.22
C ALA A 167 20.40 3.06 7.82
N ALA A 168 21.71 2.93 8.04
CA ALA A 168 22.44 1.71 7.75
C ALA A 168 22.01 0.55 8.67
N GLU A 169 21.72 0.84 9.94
CA GLU A 169 21.19 -0.14 10.89
C GLU A 169 19.80 -0.61 10.47
N ALA A 170 18.87 0.32 10.18
CA ALA A 170 17.53 -0.02 9.73
C ALA A 170 17.54 -0.85 8.43
N ALA A 171 18.40 -0.48 7.46
CA ALA A 171 18.54 -1.25 6.22
C ALA A 171 19.15 -2.64 6.44
N ALA A 172 20.04 -2.80 7.42
CA ALA A 172 20.56 -4.11 7.81
C ALA A 172 19.45 -4.97 8.43
N THR A 173 18.64 -4.42 9.33
CA THR A 173 17.48 -5.13 9.90
C THR A 173 16.48 -5.54 8.81
N ALA A 174 16.26 -4.71 7.79
CA ALA A 174 15.42 -5.07 6.64
C ALA A 174 15.94 -6.32 5.88
N LEU A 175 17.26 -6.52 5.79
CA LEU A 175 17.87 -7.71 5.16
C LEU A 175 17.72 -8.97 6.03
N GLU A 176 17.68 -8.82 7.35
CA GLU A 176 17.44 -9.93 8.30
C GLU A 176 15.98 -10.39 8.30
N CYS A 177 15.05 -9.50 7.94
CA CYS A 177 13.64 -9.84 7.81
C CYS A 177 13.38 -10.75 6.60
N ALA A 178 12.32 -11.55 6.69
CA ALA A 178 11.89 -12.40 5.57
C ALA A 178 11.60 -11.57 4.31
N PRO A 179 11.81 -12.12 3.10
CA PRO A 179 11.44 -11.46 1.86
C PRO A 179 10.00 -10.97 1.84
N GLY A 180 9.83 -9.69 1.54
CA GLY A 180 8.55 -8.98 1.42
C GLY A 180 8.37 -8.39 0.02
N GLY A 181 7.61 -7.29 -0.08
CA GLY A 181 7.35 -6.60 -1.35
C GLY A 181 8.59 -5.88 -1.91
N ILE A 182 9.55 -5.52 -1.05
CA ILE A 182 10.78 -4.85 -1.46
C ILE A 182 11.87 -5.87 -1.89
N PRO A 183 12.36 -5.81 -3.14
CA PRO A 183 13.48 -6.61 -3.61
C PRO A 183 14.75 -6.37 -2.79
N GLU A 184 15.48 -7.44 -2.50
CA GLU A 184 16.73 -7.37 -1.74
C GLU A 184 17.75 -6.38 -2.35
N ALA A 185 17.82 -6.29 -3.68
CA ALA A 185 18.69 -5.34 -4.38
C ALA A 185 18.42 -3.89 -3.98
N GLN A 186 17.15 -3.50 -3.77
CA GLN A 186 16.79 -2.15 -3.33
C GLN A 186 17.26 -1.91 -1.89
N VAL A 187 17.09 -2.90 -1.01
CA VAL A 187 17.55 -2.80 0.39
C VAL A 187 19.08 -2.65 0.45
N ARG A 188 19.81 -3.47 -0.33
CA ARG A 188 21.28 -3.39 -0.42
C ARG A 188 21.75 -2.04 -0.97
N TYR A 189 21.04 -1.46 -1.93
CA TYR A 189 21.33 -0.13 -2.44
C TYR A 189 21.22 0.93 -1.34
N VAL A 190 20.12 0.94 -0.57
CA VAL A 190 19.93 1.88 0.55
C VAL A 190 21.00 1.70 1.62
N LEU A 191 21.32 0.45 1.98
CA LEU A 191 22.38 0.13 2.93
C LEU A 191 23.76 0.65 2.49
N SER A 192 24.12 0.42 1.22
CA SER A 192 25.39 0.88 0.66
C SER A 192 25.49 2.41 0.68
N ARG A 193 24.42 3.09 0.26
CA ARG A 193 24.36 4.56 0.30
C ARG A 193 24.49 5.10 1.73
N ALA A 194 23.78 4.50 2.68
CA ALA A 194 23.84 4.89 4.09
C ALA A 194 25.24 4.74 4.67
N ARG A 195 25.92 3.62 4.43
CA ARG A 195 27.30 3.39 4.87
C ARG A 195 28.30 4.39 4.27
N SER A 196 28.16 4.73 3.00
CA SER A 196 29.01 5.73 2.35
C SER A 196 28.88 7.09 3.03
N LEU A 197 27.65 7.58 3.21
CA LEU A 197 27.39 8.87 3.86
C LEU A 197 27.83 8.89 5.32
N ALA A 198 27.66 7.77 6.03
CA ALA A 198 28.13 7.63 7.40
C ALA A 198 29.66 7.78 7.49
N ALA A 199 30.42 7.14 6.60
CA ALA A 199 31.87 7.27 6.55
C ALA A 199 32.33 8.70 6.26
N ASP A 200 31.67 9.39 5.32
CA ASP A 200 31.97 10.78 4.98
C ASP A 200 31.72 11.73 6.16
N SER A 201 30.68 11.48 6.95
CA SER A 201 30.36 12.30 8.13
C SER A 201 31.38 12.14 9.26
N SER A 202 31.95 10.95 9.42
CA SER A 202 32.99 10.66 10.42
C SER A 202 34.33 11.30 10.07
N ASN A 203 34.64 11.44 8.77
CA ASN A 203 35.89 12.07 8.31
C ASN A 203 35.88 13.61 8.40
N LYS A 204 34.72 14.24 8.64
CA LYS A 204 34.56 15.70 8.74
C LYS A 204 34.55 16.23 10.17
N ARG A 205 34.62 15.36 11.19
CA ARG A 205 34.66 15.71 12.62
C ARG A 205 36.07 15.55 13.15
#